data_AF-A0A2I0LME0-F1
#
_entry.id   AF-A0A2I0LME0-F1
#
_cell.length_a   1.000
_cell.length_b   1.000
_cell.length_c   1.000
_cell.angle_alpha   90.00
_cell.angle_beta   90.00
_cell.angle_gamma   90.00
#
_symmetry.space_group_name_H-M   'P 1'
#
loop_
_entity.id
_entity.type
_entity.pdbx_description
1 polymer ?
#
loop_
_entity_poly.entity_id
_entity_poly.type
_entity_poly.pdbx_seq_one_letter_code
_entity_poly.pdbx_strand_id
1 'polypeptide(L)'
;MLVASLHQGNLSSQHISHPCYPSEYQENVTTAELYNSPCVHAPNTSSPAQVLTVTGTGDPVACSIAVQKLFNISCGANRTCGFNGVYQPPVRGQFFAFSGLYYNLHFLNLTGVQSLSTVNASIWQFCNSSWEKVRKEFPTMNRTHLRDTCAASTYTLSLLLQGYKFNDTTWPNIHFVQQVANVDVGWTLGYMLNLTNMIPSETPQRVIGLQRSNWIAATVLLAVMLILIFCLLTVTCCQKNLSGYERV
;
A
#
# COMPACT_ATOMS: atom_id res chain seq x y z
N MET A 1 7.24 19.26 5.16
CA MET A 1 8.20 18.69 6.14
C MET A 1 9.65 19.02 5.77
N LEU A 2 10.15 18.65 4.59
CA LEU A 2 11.55 18.91 4.21
C LEU A 2 11.92 20.40 4.20
N VAL A 3 11.08 21.25 3.59
CA VAL A 3 11.27 22.73 3.60
C VAL A 3 11.39 23.26 5.04
N ALA A 4 10.55 22.77 5.96
CA ALA A 4 10.54 23.20 7.35
C ALA A 4 11.82 22.76 8.09
N SER A 5 12.29 21.53 7.82
CA SER A 5 13.54 21.01 8.37
C SER A 5 14.76 21.80 7.87
N LEU A 6 14.76 22.22 6.61
CA LEU A 6 15.82 23.07 6.05
C LEU A 6 15.81 24.47 6.69
N HIS A 7 14.64 25.08 6.89
CA HIS A 7 14.52 26.36 7.59
C HIS A 7 14.98 26.27 9.05
N GLN A 8 14.66 25.18 9.75
CA GLN A 8 15.12 24.95 11.13
C GLN A 8 16.65 24.90 11.25
N GLY A 9 17.38 24.58 10.18
CA GLY A 9 18.83 24.66 10.16
C GLY A 9 19.40 26.09 10.23
N ASN A 10 18.60 27.10 9.85
CA ASN A 10 18.97 28.52 9.95
C ASN A 10 17.72 29.41 10.04
N LEU A 11 17.16 29.52 11.25
CA LEU A 11 15.91 30.26 11.52
C LEU A 11 16.00 31.77 11.31
N SER A 12 17.22 32.33 11.23
CA SER A 12 17.43 33.76 10.99
C SER A 12 17.37 34.12 9.50
N SER A 13 17.50 33.13 8.61
CA SER A 13 17.47 33.36 7.17
C SER A 13 16.05 33.49 6.64
N GLN A 14 15.79 34.52 5.86
CA GLN A 14 14.56 34.63 5.06
C GLN A 14 14.61 33.79 3.78
N HIS A 15 15.79 33.25 3.44
CA HIS A 15 16.03 32.43 2.27
C HIS A 15 16.27 30.97 2.67
N ILE A 16 15.53 30.05 2.04
CA ILE A 16 15.67 28.61 2.22
C ILE A 16 16.20 28.01 0.93
N SER A 17 17.44 27.52 0.97
CA SER A 17 18.00 26.72 -0.13
C SER A 17 17.46 25.30 -0.07
N HIS A 18 16.74 24.88 -1.11
CA HIS A 18 16.12 23.56 -1.19
C HIS A 18 16.84 22.66 -2.20
N PRO A 19 17.66 21.69 -1.75
CA PRO A 19 18.50 20.92 -2.66
C PRO A 19 17.74 19.98 -3.56
N CYS A 20 16.55 19.53 -3.15
CA CYS A 20 15.72 18.65 -3.96
C CYS A 20 14.81 19.39 -4.95
N TYR A 21 14.72 20.73 -4.90
CA TYR A 21 13.97 21.44 -5.92
C TYR A 21 14.88 21.68 -7.13
N PRO A 22 14.33 21.63 -8.36
CA PRO A 22 15.11 21.92 -9.58
C PRO A 22 15.86 23.25 -9.45
N SER A 23 17.06 23.33 -10.02
CA SER A 23 17.85 24.56 -9.91
C SER A 23 17.09 25.76 -10.50
N GLU A 24 17.25 26.92 -9.87
CA GLU A 24 16.60 28.19 -10.26
C GLU A 24 15.09 28.24 -10.02
N TYR A 25 14.48 27.16 -9.51
CA TYR A 25 13.10 27.21 -9.02
C TYR A 25 12.98 28.20 -7.86
N GLN A 26 11.89 28.98 -7.82
CA GLN A 26 11.62 29.90 -6.72
C GLN A 26 10.13 29.93 -6.36
N GLU A 27 9.85 30.03 -5.06
CA GLU A 27 8.53 30.31 -4.53
C GLU A 27 8.62 31.05 -3.20
N ASN A 28 7.54 31.76 -2.85
CA ASN A 28 7.37 32.37 -1.54
C ASN A 28 6.39 31.54 -0.72
N VAL A 29 6.69 31.34 0.55
CA VAL A 29 5.84 30.62 1.52
C VAL A 29 5.80 31.40 2.83
N THR A 30 4.64 31.46 3.47
CA THR A 30 4.56 32.05 4.82
C THR A 30 5.04 31.06 5.88
N THR A 31 5.57 31.54 7.00
CA THR A 31 5.87 30.69 8.17
C THR A 31 4.62 29.97 8.68
N ALA A 32 3.45 30.63 8.64
CA ALA A 32 2.19 30.00 8.98
C ALA A 32 1.92 28.75 8.12
N GLU A 33 2.00 28.87 6.79
CA GLU A 33 1.81 27.73 5.88
C GLU A 33 2.89 26.65 6.07
N LEU A 34 4.15 27.07 6.22
CA LEU A 34 5.29 26.16 6.36
C LEU A 34 5.17 25.23 7.58
N TYR A 35 4.62 25.77 8.68
CA TYR A 35 4.48 25.08 9.96
C TYR A 35 3.04 24.64 10.27
N ASN A 36 2.12 24.68 9.28
CA ASN A 36 0.71 24.28 9.45
C ASN A 36 0.50 22.75 9.45
N SER A 37 1.40 21.99 10.06
CA SER A 37 1.26 20.53 10.16
C SER A 37 1.78 20.04 11.51
N PRO A 38 1.07 19.09 12.16
CA PRO A 38 1.55 18.50 13.41
C PRO A 38 2.88 17.73 13.23
N CYS A 39 3.28 17.42 12.00
CA CYS A 39 4.53 16.74 11.70
C CYS A 39 5.76 17.67 11.75
N VAL A 40 5.58 18.98 11.91
CA VAL A 40 6.68 19.96 11.95
C VAL A 40 6.50 20.86 13.17
N HIS A 41 7.54 20.96 14.00
CA HIS A 41 7.51 21.87 15.13
C HIS A 41 7.77 23.31 14.68
N ALA A 42 6.81 24.20 14.96
CA ALA A 42 6.95 25.63 14.72
C ALA A 42 8.00 26.23 15.68
N PRO A 43 8.92 27.08 15.20
CA PRO A 43 9.84 27.80 16.07
C PRO A 43 9.10 28.86 16.88
N ASN A 44 9.39 28.96 18.18
CA ASN A 44 8.72 29.90 19.09
C ASN A 44 8.90 31.38 18.73
N THR A 45 9.92 31.71 17.95
CA THR A 45 10.35 33.09 17.64
C THR A 45 9.87 33.59 16.29
N SER A 46 9.21 32.75 15.49
CA SER A 46 8.83 33.10 14.11
C SER A 46 7.49 33.83 14.08
N SER A 47 7.46 35.02 13.47
CA SER A 47 6.19 35.70 13.17
C SER A 47 5.41 34.88 12.14
N PRO A 48 4.13 34.54 12.34
CA PRO A 48 3.32 33.76 11.38
C PRO A 48 3.15 34.43 10.00
N ALA A 49 3.28 35.75 9.94
CA ALA A 49 3.15 36.53 8.70
C ALA A 49 4.48 36.69 7.94
N GLN A 50 5.59 36.19 8.51
CA GLN A 50 6.89 36.27 7.85
C GLN A 50 6.89 35.45 6.55
N VAL A 51 7.27 36.11 5.46
CA VAL A 51 7.43 35.47 4.14
C VAL A 51 8.85 34.97 4.00
N LEU A 52 8.99 33.72 3.59
CA LEU A 52 10.25 33.06 3.31
C LEU A 52 10.33 32.74 1.81
N THR A 53 11.49 32.94 1.22
CA THR A 53 11.74 32.61 -0.18
C THR A 53 12.50 31.29 -0.27
N VAL A 54 11.88 30.30 -0.91
CA VAL A 54 12.48 28.99 -1.16
C VAL A 54 13.09 29.00 -2.55
N THR A 55 14.36 28.63 -2.65
CA THR A 55 15.11 28.57 -3.91
C THR A 55 15.67 27.17 -4.13
N GLY A 56 15.39 26.57 -5.29
CA GLY A 56 15.92 25.28 -5.66
C GLY A 56 17.37 25.35 -6.10
N THR A 57 18.20 24.42 -5.63
CA THR A 57 19.61 24.33 -6.02
C THR A 57 19.92 23.16 -6.95
N GLY A 58 19.01 22.20 -7.10
CA GLY A 58 19.21 21.02 -7.95
C GLY A 58 20.42 20.18 -7.56
N ASP A 59 20.69 20.01 -6.27
CA ASP A 59 21.85 19.25 -5.77
C ASP A 59 21.39 17.87 -5.27
N PRO A 60 21.57 16.78 -6.06
CA PRO A 60 21.14 15.45 -5.65
C PRO A 60 21.89 14.90 -4.43
N VAL A 61 23.16 15.28 -4.20
CA VAL A 61 23.93 14.85 -3.03
C VAL A 61 23.32 15.47 -1.78
N ALA A 62 23.18 16.80 -1.78
CA ALA A 62 22.61 17.54 -0.66
C ALA A 62 21.14 17.17 -0.43
N CYS A 63 20.39 16.86 -1.49
CA CYS A 63 19.02 16.38 -1.42
C CYS A 63 18.95 15.05 -0.68
N SER A 64 19.78 14.07 -1.07
CA SER A 64 19.85 12.78 -0.40
C SER A 64 20.17 12.97 1.09
N ILE A 65 21.18 13.77 1.43
CA ILE A 65 21.55 14.05 2.83
C ILE A 65 20.38 14.69 3.60
N ALA A 66 19.69 15.67 3.01
CA ALA A 66 18.57 16.36 3.65
C ALA A 66 17.38 15.42 3.90
N VAL A 67 17.07 14.54 2.95
CA VAL A 67 16.01 13.53 3.08
C VAL A 67 16.40 12.47 4.12
N GLN A 68 17.65 12.03 4.16
CA GLN A 68 18.13 11.03 5.12
C GLN A 68 17.99 11.49 6.57
N LYS A 69 18.15 12.80 6.83
CA LYS A 69 17.94 13.39 8.16
C LYS A 69 16.51 13.22 8.70
N LEU A 70 15.53 12.91 7.84
CA LEU A 70 14.16 12.59 8.26
C LEU A 70 14.05 11.22 8.94
N PHE A 71 15.07 10.36 8.79
CA PHE A 71 15.09 9.01 9.31
C PHE A 71 16.15 8.88 10.40
N ASN A 72 15.74 8.62 11.65
CA ASN A 72 16.70 8.23 12.68
C ASN A 72 17.00 6.72 12.53
N ILE A 73 18.15 6.39 11.95
CA ILE A 73 18.54 4.98 11.69
C ILE A 73 19.08 4.28 12.96
N SER A 74 19.18 4.98 14.08
CA SER A 74 19.65 4.39 15.34
C SER A 74 18.67 3.33 15.84
N CYS A 75 19.15 2.10 15.99
CA CYS A 75 18.42 0.99 16.62
C CYS A 75 18.92 0.80 18.06
N GLY A 76 18.02 0.42 18.97
CA GLY A 76 18.42 -0.02 20.32
C GLY A 76 19.28 -1.29 20.27
N ALA A 77 20.04 -1.56 21.34
CA ALA A 77 20.92 -2.71 21.42
C ALA A 77 20.17 -4.04 21.16
N ASN A 78 20.76 -4.91 20.32
CA ASN A 78 20.28 -6.27 20.00
C ASN A 78 18.88 -6.37 19.38
N ARG A 79 18.43 -5.37 18.61
CA ARG A 79 17.16 -5.45 17.85
C ARG A 79 17.32 -4.98 16.42
N THR A 80 16.70 -5.70 15.48
CA THR A 80 16.51 -5.20 14.12
C THR A 80 15.43 -4.13 14.12
N CYS A 81 15.71 -2.99 13.49
CA CYS A 81 14.76 -1.89 13.39
C CYS A 81 14.78 -1.32 11.98
N GLY A 82 13.66 -0.70 11.58
CA GLY A 82 13.61 0.09 10.36
C GLY A 82 14.28 1.44 10.61
N PHE A 83 13.48 2.41 11.07
CA PHE A 83 13.92 3.73 11.49
C PHE A 83 13.14 4.16 12.74
N ASN A 84 13.60 5.23 13.40
CA ASN A 84 13.06 5.77 14.65
C ASN A 84 12.95 4.74 15.79
N GLY A 85 13.87 3.76 15.83
CA GLY A 85 13.85 2.68 16.82
C GLY A 85 12.68 1.70 16.70
N VAL A 86 11.88 1.77 15.63
CA VAL A 86 10.72 0.90 15.42
C VAL A 86 11.19 -0.47 14.95
N TYR A 87 10.81 -1.51 15.70
CA TYR A 87 11.15 -2.90 15.36
C TYR A 87 10.69 -3.27 13.96
N GLN A 88 11.59 -3.90 13.21
CA GLN A 88 11.29 -4.47 11.90
C GLN A 88 12.11 -5.75 11.72
N PRO A 89 11.49 -6.88 11.32
CA PRO A 89 12.24 -8.06 10.93
C PRO A 89 12.99 -7.85 9.60
N PRO A 90 14.01 -8.67 9.28
CA PRO A 90 14.62 -8.67 7.96
C PRO A 90 13.58 -8.88 6.85
N VAL A 91 13.67 -8.10 5.77
CA VAL A 91 12.77 -8.21 4.62
C VAL A 91 12.92 -9.58 3.94
N ARG A 92 11.81 -10.23 3.64
CA ARG A 92 11.78 -11.56 3.01
C ARG A 92 10.55 -11.71 2.12
N GLY A 93 10.73 -12.32 0.95
CA GLY A 93 9.66 -12.57 0.00
C GLY A 93 9.46 -11.41 -0.99
N GLN A 94 8.34 -11.45 -1.71
CA GLN A 94 7.95 -10.45 -2.71
C GLN A 94 7.08 -9.37 -2.07
N PHE A 95 7.27 -8.12 -2.49
CA PHE A 95 6.57 -6.96 -1.96
C PHE A 95 5.92 -6.16 -3.09
N PHE A 96 4.71 -5.66 -2.84
CA PHE A 96 4.06 -4.69 -3.71
C PHE A 96 4.18 -3.29 -3.10
N ALA A 97 4.78 -2.36 -3.84
CA ALA A 97 4.87 -0.95 -3.48
C ALA A 97 3.82 -0.17 -4.29
N PHE A 98 2.81 0.34 -3.61
CA PHE A 98 1.64 0.98 -4.22
C PHE A 98 1.42 2.41 -3.70
N SER A 99 0.35 3.07 -4.15
CA SER A 99 0.01 4.46 -3.81
C SER A 99 1.20 5.42 -4.01
N GLY A 100 1.59 6.18 -2.99
CA GLY A 100 2.67 7.17 -3.10
C GLY A 100 3.99 6.56 -3.58
N LEU A 101 4.34 5.33 -3.18
CA LEU A 101 5.57 4.68 -3.65
C LEU A 101 5.55 4.43 -5.16
N TYR A 102 4.40 4.00 -5.69
CA TYR A 102 4.20 3.81 -7.12
C TYR A 102 4.26 5.14 -7.86
N TYR A 103 3.44 6.13 -7.49
CA TYR A 103 3.36 7.38 -8.23
C TYR A 103 4.66 8.20 -8.19
N ASN A 104 5.40 8.17 -7.07
CA ASN A 104 6.70 8.85 -6.94
C ASN A 104 7.76 8.34 -7.93
N LEU A 105 7.66 7.08 -8.36
CA LEU A 105 8.58 6.48 -9.34
C LEU A 105 7.97 6.40 -10.74
N HIS A 106 6.66 6.23 -10.85
CA HIS A 106 5.95 6.12 -12.13
C HIS A 106 6.15 7.37 -12.96
N PHE A 107 6.14 8.54 -12.33
CA PHE A 107 6.37 9.81 -13.01
C PHE A 107 7.66 9.82 -13.86
N LEU A 108 8.74 9.20 -13.37
CA LEU A 108 10.02 9.06 -14.06
C LEU A 108 10.14 7.76 -14.87
N ASN A 109 9.05 7.02 -15.05
CA ASN A 109 9.00 5.70 -15.67
C ASN A 109 9.90 4.65 -14.96
N LEU A 110 9.97 4.72 -13.63
CA LEU A 110 10.85 3.89 -12.78
C LEU A 110 10.13 2.74 -12.07
N THR A 111 8.91 2.38 -12.50
CA THR A 111 8.11 1.29 -11.90
C THR A 111 8.31 -0.06 -12.57
N GLY A 112 8.93 -0.09 -13.75
CA GLY A 112 9.29 -1.33 -14.45
C GLY A 112 10.45 -2.08 -13.80
N VAL A 113 10.74 -3.29 -14.29
CA VAL A 113 11.87 -4.12 -13.84
C VAL A 113 13.19 -3.46 -14.21
N GLN A 114 13.80 -2.76 -13.25
CA GLN A 114 15.04 -2.01 -13.43
C GLN A 114 15.97 -2.21 -12.24
N SER A 115 17.29 -2.17 -12.50
CA SER A 115 18.28 -2.27 -11.43
C SER A 115 18.20 -1.07 -10.49
N LEU A 116 18.55 -1.26 -9.22
CA LEU A 116 18.63 -0.17 -8.25
C LEU A 116 19.56 0.96 -8.73
N SER A 117 20.68 0.59 -9.36
CA SER A 117 21.63 1.56 -9.92
C SER A 117 21.01 2.45 -11.01
N THR A 118 20.19 1.87 -11.90
CA THR A 118 19.49 2.60 -12.96
C THR A 118 18.47 3.57 -12.36
N VAL A 119 17.66 3.09 -11.41
CA VAL A 119 16.66 3.92 -10.73
C VAL A 119 17.32 5.10 -10.01
N ASN A 120 18.41 4.83 -9.29
CA ASN A 120 19.17 5.88 -8.61
C ASN A 120 19.75 6.89 -9.63
N ALA A 121 20.41 6.42 -10.69
CA ALA A 121 20.98 7.30 -11.72
C ALA A 121 19.92 8.20 -12.40
N SER A 122 18.74 7.66 -12.72
CA SER A 122 17.64 8.43 -13.31
C SER A 122 17.11 9.50 -12.36
N ILE A 123 16.95 9.19 -11.07
CA ILE A 123 16.54 10.18 -10.06
C ILE A 123 17.61 11.27 -9.92
N TRP A 124 18.89 10.88 -9.85
CA TRP A 124 20.01 11.82 -9.79
C TRP A 124 20.04 12.78 -10.97
N GLN A 125 19.86 12.27 -12.18
CA GLN A 125 19.81 13.08 -13.40
C GLN A 125 18.64 14.07 -13.38
N PHE A 126 17.46 13.64 -12.92
CA PHE A 126 16.31 14.51 -12.79
C PHE A 126 16.55 15.61 -11.74
N CYS A 127 17.04 15.23 -10.56
CA CYS A 127 17.36 16.16 -9.47
C CYS A 127 18.40 17.22 -9.85
N ASN A 128 19.35 16.87 -10.73
CA ASN A 128 20.39 17.79 -11.21
C ASN A 128 19.94 18.68 -12.40
N SER A 129 18.65 18.67 -12.75
CA SER A 129 18.12 19.46 -13.87
C SER A 129 17.60 20.83 -13.41
N SER A 130 17.68 21.83 -14.30
CA SER A 130 17.12 23.16 -14.05
C SER A 130 15.60 23.16 -14.20
N TRP A 131 14.98 24.15 -13.55
CA TRP A 131 13.53 24.35 -13.62
C TRP A 131 13.03 24.54 -15.06
N GLU A 132 13.77 25.29 -15.87
CA GLU A 132 13.45 25.49 -17.29
C GLU A 132 13.44 24.15 -18.06
N LYS A 133 14.49 23.35 -17.88
CA LYS A 133 14.63 22.06 -18.54
C LYS A 133 13.49 21.11 -18.17
N VAL A 134 13.20 20.96 -16.87
CA VAL A 134 12.13 20.09 -16.37
C VAL A 134 10.77 20.51 -16.92
N ARG A 135 10.47 21.82 -16.97
CA ARG A 135 9.22 22.32 -17.57
C ARG A 135 9.11 22.03 -19.07
N LYS A 136 10.22 22.13 -19.80
CA LYS A 136 10.26 21.86 -21.24
C LYS A 136 10.06 20.38 -21.54
N GLU A 137 10.64 19.51 -20.72
CA GLU A 137 10.54 18.06 -20.86
C GLU A 137 9.15 17.54 -20.46
N PHE A 138 8.50 18.18 -19.49
CA PHE A 138 7.18 17.78 -18.98
C PHE A 138 6.14 18.92 -19.04
N PRO A 139 5.76 19.39 -20.25
CA PRO A 139 4.98 20.63 -20.41
C PRO A 139 3.53 20.55 -19.91
N THR A 140 2.96 19.34 -19.83
CA THR A 140 1.57 19.12 -19.41
C THR A 140 1.42 18.87 -17.90
N MET A 141 2.55 18.78 -17.18
CA MET A 141 2.56 18.36 -15.78
C MET A 141 2.34 19.53 -14.82
N ASN A 142 1.70 19.24 -13.70
CA ASN A 142 1.45 20.24 -12.66
C ASN A 142 2.79 20.74 -12.08
N ARG A 143 2.93 22.07 -11.97
CA ARG A 143 4.09 22.76 -11.40
C ARG A 143 4.53 22.20 -10.05
N THR A 144 3.59 21.95 -9.13
CA THR A 144 3.86 21.39 -7.80
C THR A 144 4.41 19.97 -7.90
N HIS A 145 3.85 19.15 -8.79
CA HIS A 145 4.32 17.78 -8.99
C HIS A 145 5.77 17.79 -9.51
N LEU A 146 6.05 18.59 -10.56
CA LEU A 146 7.40 18.74 -11.11
C LEU A 146 8.43 19.21 -10.09
N ARG A 147 8.05 20.20 -9.26
CA ARG A 147 8.89 20.71 -8.17
C ARG A 147 9.23 19.61 -7.16
N ASP A 148 8.24 18.81 -6.78
CA ASP A 148 8.35 17.83 -5.68
C ASP A 148 8.90 16.47 -6.13
N THR A 149 8.90 16.15 -7.43
CA THR A 149 9.34 14.85 -7.96
C THR A 149 10.69 14.40 -7.41
N CYS A 150 11.72 15.24 -7.48
CA CYS A 150 13.05 14.87 -7.00
C CYS A 150 13.04 14.52 -5.50
N ALA A 151 12.38 15.34 -4.68
CA ALA A 151 12.24 15.08 -3.25
C ALA A 151 11.46 13.79 -2.98
N ALA A 152 10.36 13.57 -3.70
CA ALA A 152 9.48 12.43 -3.55
C ALA A 152 10.15 11.10 -3.95
N SER A 153 10.85 11.08 -5.09
CA SER A 153 11.59 9.89 -5.55
C SER A 153 12.80 9.60 -4.64
N THR A 154 13.52 10.63 -4.20
CA THR A 154 14.65 10.49 -3.25
C THR A 154 14.18 10.00 -1.88
N TYR A 155 13.02 10.49 -1.42
CA TYR A 155 12.36 9.99 -0.21
C TYR A 155 11.97 8.52 -0.34
N THR A 156 11.36 8.12 -1.46
CA THR A 156 11.02 6.72 -1.73
C THR A 156 12.25 5.83 -1.67
N LEU A 157 13.37 6.20 -2.33
CA LEU A 157 14.61 5.42 -2.23
C LEU A 157 15.17 5.38 -0.80
N SER A 158 15.20 6.51 -0.10
CA SER A 158 15.71 6.56 1.28
C SER A 158 14.87 5.72 2.22
N LEU A 159 13.54 5.75 2.08
CA LEU A 159 12.61 4.93 2.86
C LEU A 159 12.82 3.44 2.59
N LEU A 160 12.92 3.02 1.33
CA LEU A 160 13.08 1.60 0.98
C LEU A 160 14.45 1.07 1.41
N LEU A 161 15.53 1.78 1.10
CA LEU A 161 16.90 1.33 1.33
C LEU A 161 17.34 1.51 2.78
N GLN A 162 17.12 2.70 3.34
CA GLN A 162 17.61 3.03 4.69
C GLN A 162 16.55 2.78 5.74
N GLY A 163 15.29 3.06 5.46
CA GLY A 163 14.19 2.73 6.36
C GLY A 163 13.97 1.23 6.45
N TYR A 164 13.57 0.61 5.35
CA TYR A 164 13.14 -0.80 5.30
C TYR A 164 14.27 -1.80 5.05
N LYS A 165 15.51 -1.33 4.83
CA LYS A 165 16.70 -2.18 4.65
C LYS A 165 16.66 -3.05 3.40
N PHE A 166 15.95 -2.63 2.34
CA PHE A 166 16.18 -3.19 1.02
C PHE A 166 17.59 -2.82 0.52
N ASN A 167 18.15 -3.66 -0.33
CA ASN A 167 19.50 -3.51 -0.89
C ASN A 167 19.52 -4.09 -2.32
N ASP A 168 20.66 -4.09 -3.00
CA ASP A 168 20.76 -4.59 -4.37
C ASP A 168 20.26 -6.04 -4.56
N THR A 169 20.40 -6.90 -3.54
CA THR A 169 19.96 -8.30 -3.63
C THR A 169 18.46 -8.47 -3.39
N THR A 170 17.85 -7.60 -2.59
CA THR A 170 16.42 -7.66 -2.25
C THR A 170 15.55 -6.70 -3.06
N TRP A 171 16.15 -5.71 -3.75
CA TRP A 171 15.48 -4.77 -4.64
C TRP A 171 14.61 -5.44 -5.71
N PRO A 172 15.05 -6.52 -6.39
CA PRO A 172 14.23 -7.20 -7.40
C PRO A 172 12.94 -7.81 -6.84
N ASN A 173 12.81 -7.91 -5.51
CA ASN A 173 11.60 -8.42 -4.88
C ASN A 173 10.51 -7.35 -4.70
N ILE A 174 10.77 -6.10 -5.05
CA ILE A 174 9.79 -5.01 -4.96
C ILE A 174 9.14 -4.80 -6.33
N HIS A 175 7.81 -4.92 -6.40
CA HIS A 175 7.02 -4.62 -7.59
C HIS A 175 6.22 -3.36 -7.34
N PHE A 176 6.47 -2.33 -8.13
CA PHE A 176 5.72 -1.08 -8.05
C PHE A 176 4.42 -1.22 -8.85
N VAL A 177 3.29 -1.26 -8.17
CA VAL A 177 1.99 -1.55 -8.79
C VAL A 177 0.92 -0.56 -8.35
N GLN A 178 0.08 -0.15 -9.29
CA GLN A 178 -1.16 0.58 -9.00
C GLN A 178 -2.32 -0.39 -8.79
N GLN A 179 -2.41 -1.41 -9.65
CA GLN A 179 -3.55 -2.32 -9.74
C GLN A 179 -3.10 -3.78 -9.82
N VAL A 180 -3.93 -4.66 -9.26
CA VAL A 180 -3.84 -6.11 -9.44
C VAL A 180 -5.22 -6.61 -9.85
N ALA A 181 -5.30 -7.37 -10.95
CA ALA A 181 -6.55 -7.85 -11.52
C ALA A 181 -7.61 -6.73 -11.73
N ASN A 182 -7.16 -5.58 -12.26
CA ASN A 182 -7.98 -4.38 -12.48
C ASN A 182 -8.61 -3.76 -11.22
N VAL A 183 -8.04 -4.04 -10.04
CA VAL A 183 -8.44 -3.43 -8.77
C VAL A 183 -7.27 -2.67 -8.18
N ASP A 184 -7.51 -1.43 -7.75
CA ASP A 184 -6.49 -0.61 -7.09
C ASP A 184 -5.99 -1.28 -5.81
N VAL A 185 -4.66 -1.37 -5.68
CA VAL A 185 -4.04 -1.95 -4.50
C VAL A 185 -4.15 -0.96 -3.34
N GLY A 186 -4.76 -1.41 -2.25
CA GLY A 186 -4.95 -0.63 -1.04
C GLY A 186 -5.60 -1.43 0.07
N TRP A 187 -5.74 -0.80 1.24
CA TRP A 187 -6.34 -1.43 2.41
C TRP A 187 -7.87 -1.54 2.31
N THR A 188 -8.51 -0.74 1.45
CA THR A 188 -9.96 -0.58 1.37
C THR A 188 -10.68 -1.89 1.04
N LEU A 189 -10.17 -2.66 0.09
CA LEU A 189 -10.76 -3.96 -0.27
C LEU A 189 -10.63 -4.96 0.88
N GLY A 190 -9.44 -5.10 1.48
CA GLY A 190 -9.23 -5.99 2.62
C GLY A 190 -10.11 -5.61 3.82
N TYR A 191 -10.27 -4.31 4.06
CA TYR A 191 -11.17 -3.79 5.09
C TYR A 191 -12.63 -4.14 4.84
N MET A 192 -13.12 -3.93 3.61
CA MET A 192 -14.47 -4.32 3.21
C MET A 192 -14.68 -5.82 3.43
N LEU A 193 -13.78 -6.67 2.92
CA LEU A 193 -13.86 -8.12 3.03
C LEU A 193 -13.88 -8.60 4.50
N ASN A 194 -13.13 -7.93 5.37
CA ASN A 194 -13.13 -8.23 6.80
C ASN A 194 -14.46 -7.84 7.46
N LEU A 195 -14.95 -6.62 7.21
CA LEU A 195 -16.23 -6.16 7.78
C LEU A 195 -17.44 -6.98 7.30
N THR A 196 -17.37 -7.57 6.11
CA THR A 196 -18.43 -8.41 5.55
C THR A 196 -18.24 -9.90 5.83
N ASN A 197 -17.22 -10.29 6.61
CA ASN A 197 -16.88 -11.70 6.88
C ASN A 197 -16.73 -12.56 5.62
N MET A 198 -16.18 -11.98 4.54
CA MET A 198 -15.98 -12.67 3.26
C MET A 198 -14.64 -13.41 3.18
N ILE A 199 -13.79 -13.30 4.20
CA ILE A 199 -12.55 -14.08 4.35
C ILE A 199 -12.82 -15.18 5.39
N PRO A 200 -13.06 -16.43 4.96
CA PRO A 200 -13.32 -17.51 5.89
C PRO A 200 -12.02 -17.89 6.63
N SER A 201 -12.11 -18.10 7.95
CA SER A 201 -10.94 -18.48 8.77
C SER A 201 -10.48 -19.91 8.48
N GLU A 202 -11.39 -20.77 8.04
CA GLU A 202 -11.13 -22.13 7.64
C GLU A 202 -11.55 -22.33 6.19
N THR A 203 -10.93 -23.27 5.49
CA THR A 203 -11.44 -23.66 4.17
C THR A 203 -12.89 -24.10 4.33
N PRO A 204 -13.85 -23.47 3.61
CA PRO A 204 -15.25 -23.86 3.70
C PRO A 204 -15.34 -25.37 3.51
N GLN A 205 -16.03 -26.06 4.42
CA GLN A 205 -16.25 -27.49 4.26
C GLN A 205 -16.79 -27.70 2.85
N ARG A 206 -16.08 -28.52 2.07
CA ARG A 206 -16.52 -28.90 0.74
C ARG A 206 -17.76 -29.76 0.94
N VAL A 207 -18.92 -29.13 1.08
CA VAL A 207 -20.20 -29.82 1.14
C VAL A 207 -20.33 -30.46 -0.24
N ILE A 208 -20.09 -31.76 -0.32
CA ILE A 208 -20.43 -32.52 -1.52
C ILE A 208 -21.95 -32.50 -1.56
N GLY A 209 -22.51 -31.46 -2.16
CA GLY A 209 -23.93 -31.42 -2.46
C GLY A 209 -24.20 -32.61 -3.36
N LEU A 210 -24.88 -33.64 -2.84
CA LEU A 210 -25.41 -34.69 -3.69
C LEU A 210 -26.21 -33.97 -4.80
N GLN A 211 -25.91 -34.28 -6.05
CA GLN A 211 -26.58 -33.66 -7.19
C GLN A 211 -28.10 -33.73 -6.97
N ARG A 212 -28.83 -32.62 -7.19
CA ARG A 212 -30.26 -32.48 -6.86
C ARG A 212 -31.10 -33.69 -7.34
N SER A 213 -30.74 -34.28 -8.48
CA SER A 213 -31.36 -35.49 -9.02
C SER A 213 -31.23 -36.72 -8.09
N ASN A 214 -30.06 -36.94 -7.49
CA ASN A 214 -29.82 -38.08 -6.60
C ASN A 214 -30.60 -37.93 -5.29
N TRP A 215 -30.72 -36.70 -4.76
CA TRP A 215 -31.57 -36.42 -3.61
C TRP A 215 -33.05 -36.68 -3.90
N ILE A 216 -33.55 -36.26 -5.07
CA ILE A 216 -34.93 -36.50 -5.48
C ILE A 216 -35.20 -38.01 -5.66
N ALA A 217 -34.29 -38.74 -6.30
CA ALA A 217 -34.44 -40.18 -6.48
C ALA A 217 -34.48 -40.91 -5.12
N ALA A 218 -33.58 -40.55 -4.20
CA ALA A 218 -33.54 -41.14 -2.87
C ALA A 218 -34.82 -40.88 -2.07
N THR A 219 -35.37 -39.66 -2.11
CA THR A 219 -36.62 -39.34 -1.38
C THR A 219 -37.84 -40.03 -1.99
N VAL A 220 -37.93 -40.13 -3.31
CA VAL A 220 -39.01 -40.86 -3.99
C VAL A 220 -38.95 -42.35 -3.66
N LEU A 221 -37.77 -42.97 -3.75
CA LEU A 221 -37.59 -44.38 -3.40
C LEU A 221 -37.99 -44.66 -1.95
N LEU A 222 -37.60 -43.78 -1.01
CA LEU A 222 -37.93 -43.93 0.39
C LEU A 222 -39.44 -43.79 0.64
N ALA A 223 -40.11 -42.86 -0.04
CA ALA A 223 -41.57 -42.72 0.03
C ALA A 223 -42.30 -43.96 -0.52
N VAL A 224 -41.86 -44.49 -1.66
CA VAL A 224 -42.42 -45.73 -2.24
C VAL A 224 -42.25 -46.91 -1.28
N MET A 225 -41.07 -47.06 -0.68
CA MET A 225 -40.83 -48.12 0.31
C MET A 225 -41.77 -48.02 1.52
N LEU A 226 -41.97 -46.80 2.05
CA LEU A 226 -42.90 -46.59 3.17
C LEU A 226 -44.35 -46.91 2.80
N ILE A 227 -44.79 -46.54 1.59
CA ILE A 227 -46.13 -46.87 1.09
C ILE A 227 -46.30 -48.38 0.96
N LEU A 228 -45.31 -49.08 0.38
CA LEU A 228 -45.35 -50.53 0.22
C LEU A 228 -45.40 -51.25 1.57
N ILE A 229 -44.61 -50.81 2.55
CA ILE A 229 -44.65 -51.35 3.91
C ILE A 229 -46.04 -51.13 4.53
N PHE A 230 -46.61 -49.94 4.39
CA PHE A 230 -47.95 -49.64 4.89
C PHE A 230 -49.01 -50.54 4.24
N CYS A 231 -48.97 -50.73 2.91
CA CYS A 231 -49.86 -51.63 2.19
C CYS A 231 -49.69 -53.10 2.63
N LEU A 232 -48.46 -53.57 2.86
CA LEU A 232 -48.23 -54.93 3.35
C LEU A 232 -48.77 -55.12 4.78
N LEU A 233 -48.63 -54.11 5.64
CA LEU A 233 -49.19 -54.13 6.99
C LEU A 233 -50.73 -54.13 6.97
N THR A 234 -51.37 -53.37 6.08
CA THR A 234 -52.84 -53.39 5.96
C THR A 234 -53.34 -54.72 5.41
N VAL A 235 -52.70 -55.29 4.39
CA VAL A 235 -53.07 -56.60 3.82
C VAL A 235 -52.93 -57.72 4.85
N THR A 236 -51.82 -57.76 5.60
CA THR A 236 -51.61 -58.76 6.65
C THR A 236 -52.58 -58.61 7.82
N CYS A 237 -52.95 -57.39 8.21
CA CYS A 237 -54.02 -57.14 9.16
C CYS A 237 -55.40 -57.61 8.64
N CYS A 238 -55.72 -57.34 7.37
CA CYS A 238 -56.97 -57.79 6.76
C CYS A 238 -57.06 -59.32 6.64
N GLN A 239 -55.96 -60.00 6.27
CA GLN A 239 -55.91 -61.46 6.22
C GLN A 239 -56.06 -62.10 7.61
N LYS A 240 -55.48 -61.50 8.65
CA LYS A 240 -55.70 -61.95 10.04
C LYS A 240 -57.16 -61.79 10.49
N ASN A 241 -57.83 -60.72 10.07
CA ASN A 241 -59.25 -60.51 10.36
C ASN A 241 -60.16 -61.47 9.59
N LEU A 242 -59.86 -61.80 8.32
CA LEU A 242 -60.65 -62.80 7.56
C LEU A 242 -60.49 -64.22 8.13
N SER A 243 -59.29 -64.62 8.55
CA SER A 243 -59.05 -65.93 9.16
C SER A 243 -59.70 -66.10 10.54
N GLY A 244 -60.08 -64.99 11.20
CA GLY A 244 -60.91 -65.01 12.41
C GLY A 244 -62.40 -65.21 12.15
N TYR A 245 -62.89 -64.89 10.96
CA TYR A 245 -64.31 -65.04 10.59
C TYR A 245 -64.67 -66.46 10.14
N GLU A 246 -63.71 -67.24 9.62
CA GLU A 246 -63.89 -68.67 9.29
C GLU A 246 -63.79 -69.60 10.53
N ARG A 247 -63.66 -69.04 11.75
CA ARG A 247 -63.51 -69.80 13.00
C ARG A 247 -64.56 -69.45 14.07
N VAL A 248 -65.80 -69.24 13.64
CA VAL A 248 -67.01 -69.22 14.50
C VAL A 248 -68.08 -70.11 13.90
#